data_AF-A0A7J2HF62-F1
#
_entry.id   AF-A0A7J2HF62-F1
#
_cell.length_a   1.000
_cell.length_b   1.000
_cell.length_c   1.000
_cell.angle_alpha   90.00
_cell.angle_beta   90.00
_cell.angle_gamma   90.00
#
_symmetry.space_group_name_H-M   'P 1'
#
loop_
_entity.id
_entity.type
_entity.pdbx_description
1 polymer ?
#
loop_
_entity_poly.entity_id
_entity_poly.type
_entity_poly.pdbx_seq_one_letter_code
_entity_poly.pdbx_strand_id
1 'polypeptide(L)'
;MSEDEGKEKKEAASIQELFVKNGLYIGSRIKVKHMEKFIYRLRPDGVYLIDISKTIERLNIAARFISYFKPEDVVVVSTHVYGITPVKKFCEYTRCIPIVEHFEPGTFTNPSLRGYLEPELVLVSDPRYDNQAVIEAKIARIPVIGMCSTDNMIANIDLVIPMNNRGRLALPYAFWYLAQRVLIERDELTPELSEKLKPEEFLQIRSPQVKA
;
A
#
# COMPACT_ATOMS: atom_id res chain seq x y z
N MET A 1 23.54 -9.17 -21.00
CA MET A 1 22.06 -9.34 -21.01
C MET A 1 21.59 -10.58 -20.25
N SER A 2 22.40 -11.64 -20.12
CA SER A 2 22.04 -12.86 -19.36
C SER A 2 22.38 -12.80 -17.86
N GLU A 3 23.31 -11.96 -17.43
CA GLU A 3 23.75 -11.88 -16.03
C GLU A 3 22.84 -11.02 -15.12
N ASP A 4 22.18 -9.98 -15.67
CA ASP A 4 21.21 -9.16 -14.92
C ASP A 4 19.89 -9.90 -14.66
N GLU A 5 19.37 -10.63 -15.65
CA GLU A 5 18.14 -11.43 -15.46
C GLU A 5 18.31 -12.52 -14.38
N GLY A 6 19.54 -13.03 -14.21
CA GLY A 6 19.87 -14.02 -13.19
C GLY A 6 19.95 -13.44 -11.76
N LYS A 7 20.34 -12.17 -11.62
CA LYS A 7 20.33 -11.44 -10.34
C LYS A 7 18.92 -11.03 -9.95
N GLU A 8 18.14 -10.46 -10.88
CA GLU A 8 16.75 -10.06 -10.63
C GLU A 8 15.87 -11.25 -10.22
N LYS A 9 16.05 -12.43 -10.84
CA LYS A 9 15.30 -13.64 -10.46
C LYS A 9 15.66 -14.16 -9.06
N LYS A 10 16.93 -14.06 -8.64
CA LYS A 10 17.36 -14.43 -7.28
C LYS A 10 16.85 -13.45 -6.22
N GLU A 11 16.85 -12.16 -6.54
CA GLU A 11 16.35 -11.12 -5.66
C GLU A 11 14.81 -11.21 -5.51
N ALA A 12 14.08 -11.46 -6.60
CA ALA A 12 12.65 -11.72 -6.57
C ALA A 12 12.28 -12.94 -5.73
N ALA A 13 13.06 -14.03 -5.81
CA ALA A 13 12.86 -15.21 -4.97
C ALA A 13 13.08 -14.90 -3.47
N SER A 14 14.10 -14.10 -3.15
CA SER A 14 14.35 -13.64 -1.78
C SER A 14 13.22 -12.77 -1.22
N ILE A 15 12.64 -11.89 -2.06
CA ILE A 15 11.52 -11.04 -1.67
C ILE A 15 10.24 -11.86 -1.45
N GLN A 16 9.99 -12.87 -2.29
CA GLN A 16 8.86 -13.77 -2.11
C GLN A 16 8.91 -14.49 -0.75
N GLU A 17 10.08 -15.02 -0.38
CA GLU A 17 10.29 -15.65 0.92
C GLU A 17 10.03 -14.67 2.09
N LEU A 18 10.49 -13.42 1.96
CA LEU A 18 10.23 -12.37 2.95
C LEU A 18 8.73 -12.08 3.10
N PHE A 19 7.99 -12.04 1.99
CA PHE A 19 6.54 -11.79 2.02
C PHE A 19 5.74 -12.96 2.60
N VAL A 20 6.21 -14.20 2.35
CA VAL A 20 5.67 -15.40 3.01
C VAL A 20 5.91 -15.30 4.52
N LYS A 21 7.15 -15.04 4.95
CA LYS A 21 7.52 -14.98 6.36
C LYS A 21 6.70 -13.96 7.16
N ASN A 22 6.40 -12.82 6.55
CA ASN A 22 5.63 -11.74 7.18
C ASN A 22 4.10 -11.84 7.01
N GLY A 23 3.61 -12.91 6.38
CA GLY A 23 2.18 -13.23 6.33
C GLY A 23 1.35 -12.36 5.37
N LEU A 24 1.95 -11.81 4.30
CA LEU A 24 1.22 -11.03 3.29
C LEU A 24 0.19 -11.86 2.52
N TYR A 25 0.44 -13.16 2.38
CA TYR A 25 -0.41 -14.11 1.66
C TYR A 25 -1.65 -14.56 2.43
N ILE A 26 -1.74 -14.21 3.72
CA ILE A 26 -2.84 -14.63 4.58
C ILE A 26 -4.03 -13.70 4.34
N GLY A 27 -5.07 -14.18 3.66
CA GLY A 27 -6.32 -13.46 3.46
C GLY A 27 -7.28 -13.59 4.64
N SER A 28 -8.55 -13.27 4.39
CA SER A 28 -9.64 -13.43 5.36
C SER A 28 -10.37 -14.77 5.17
N ARG A 29 -11.35 -15.06 6.04
CA ARG A 29 -12.29 -16.18 5.88
C ARG A 29 -13.41 -15.88 4.89
N ILE A 30 -13.61 -14.61 4.56
CA ILE A 30 -14.64 -14.14 3.63
C ILE A 30 -13.94 -13.80 2.31
N LYS A 31 -14.59 -14.16 1.19
CA LYS A 31 -14.18 -13.75 -0.16
C LYS A 31 -15.26 -12.92 -0.83
N VAL A 32 -14.85 -11.86 -1.51
CA VAL A 32 -15.68 -11.12 -2.47
C VAL A 32 -15.45 -11.71 -3.86
N LYS A 33 -16.52 -11.81 -4.67
CA LYS A 33 -16.48 -12.40 -6.02
C LYS A 33 -15.37 -11.79 -6.90
N HIS A 34 -15.18 -10.48 -6.83
CA HIS A 34 -14.18 -9.79 -7.64
C HIS A 34 -12.72 -10.06 -7.22
N MET A 35 -12.50 -10.51 -5.98
CA MET A 35 -11.17 -10.84 -5.45
C MET A 35 -10.77 -12.30 -5.73
N GLU A 36 -11.67 -13.13 -6.24
CA GLU A 36 -11.45 -14.55 -6.49
C GLU A 36 -10.23 -14.82 -7.40
N LYS A 37 -9.98 -13.95 -8.39
CA LYS A 37 -8.84 -14.04 -9.30
C LYS A 37 -7.46 -13.92 -8.62
N PHE A 38 -7.39 -13.38 -7.41
CA PHE A 38 -6.16 -13.22 -6.64
C PHE A 38 -5.98 -14.30 -5.57
N ILE A 39 -6.99 -15.14 -5.36
CA ILE A 39 -6.95 -16.23 -4.39
C ILE A 39 -6.25 -17.43 -5.04
N TYR A 40 -5.28 -17.99 -4.34
CA TYR A 40 -4.55 -19.20 -4.75
C TYR A 40 -5.28 -20.46 -4.28
N ARG A 41 -5.50 -20.60 -2.96
CA ARG A 41 -6.15 -21.77 -2.37
C ARG A 41 -6.87 -21.45 -1.06
N LEU A 42 -7.83 -22.28 -0.69
CA LEU A 42 -8.43 -22.31 0.63
C LEU A 42 -7.60 -23.21 1.55
N ARG A 43 -7.19 -22.71 2.72
CA ARG A 43 -6.54 -23.53 3.75
C ARG A 43 -7.62 -24.35 4.50
N PRO A 44 -7.29 -25.53 5.06
CA PRO A 44 -8.23 -26.30 5.91
C PRO A 44 -8.86 -25.48 7.05
N ASP A 45 -8.14 -24.49 7.57
CA ASP A 45 -8.61 -23.57 8.63
C ASP A 45 -9.73 -22.60 8.16
N GLY A 46 -10.12 -22.64 6.88
CA GLY A 46 -11.12 -21.75 6.29
C GLY A 46 -10.61 -20.37 5.88
N VAL A 47 -9.29 -20.16 5.89
CA VAL A 47 -8.64 -18.90 5.46
C VAL A 47 -8.25 -18.97 4.00
N TYR A 48 -8.59 -17.94 3.22
CA TYR A 48 -8.16 -17.84 1.82
C TYR A 48 -6.71 -17.38 1.74
N LEU A 49 -5.91 -18.06 0.92
CA LEU A 49 -4.53 -17.65 0.64
C LEU A 49 -4.49 -16.83 -0.65
N ILE A 50 -3.79 -15.71 -0.60
CA ILE A 50 -3.55 -14.80 -1.73
C ILE A 50 -2.28 -15.26 -2.45
N ASP A 51 -2.27 -15.16 -3.78
CA ASP A 51 -1.10 -15.41 -4.61
C ASP A 51 -0.10 -14.24 -4.52
N ILE A 52 1.07 -14.49 -3.93
CA ILE A 52 2.13 -13.49 -3.71
C ILE A 52 2.73 -13.02 -5.04
N SER A 53 2.78 -13.88 -6.06
CA SER A 53 3.35 -13.52 -7.35
C SER A 53 2.55 -12.37 -7.98
N LYS A 54 1.22 -12.48 -7.89
CA LYS A 54 0.30 -11.41 -8.32
C LYS A 54 0.41 -10.17 -7.45
N THR A 55 0.63 -10.32 -6.15
CA THR A 55 0.87 -9.17 -5.26
C THR A 55 2.11 -8.38 -5.67
N ILE A 56 3.23 -9.07 -5.93
CA ILE A 56 4.49 -8.43 -6.36
C ILE A 56 4.32 -7.74 -7.71
N GLU A 57 3.69 -8.40 -8.67
CA GLU A 57 3.38 -7.82 -9.98
C GLU A 57 2.55 -6.53 -9.84
N ARG A 58 1.50 -6.55 -9.00
CA ARG A 58 0.66 -5.39 -8.72
C ARG A 58 1.39 -4.28 -7.98
N LEU A 59 2.29 -4.62 -7.05
CA LEU A 59 3.14 -3.65 -6.36
C LEU A 59 4.10 -2.96 -7.33
N ASN A 60 4.70 -3.69 -8.27
CA ASN A 60 5.58 -3.11 -9.29
C ASN A 60 4.81 -2.20 -10.25
N ILE A 61 3.62 -2.61 -10.68
CA ILE A 61 2.73 -1.75 -11.49
C ILE A 61 2.34 -0.49 -10.72
N ALA A 62 2.00 -0.62 -9.43
CA ALA A 62 1.68 0.52 -8.58
C ALA A 62 2.87 1.47 -8.41
N ALA A 63 4.09 0.94 -8.23
CA ALA A 63 5.29 1.75 -8.11
C ALA A 63 5.55 2.58 -9.37
N ARG A 64 5.44 1.97 -10.56
CA ARG A 64 5.53 2.68 -11.84
C ARG A 64 4.42 3.72 -11.99
N PHE A 65 3.20 3.39 -11.57
CA PHE A 65 2.10 4.34 -11.66
C PHE A 65 2.36 5.57 -10.77
N ILE A 66 2.87 5.37 -9.55
CA ILE A 66 3.24 6.44 -8.62
C ILE A 66 4.44 7.26 -9.14
N SER A 67 5.40 6.63 -9.84
CA SER A 67 6.59 7.35 -10.33
C SER A 67 6.28 8.36 -11.44
N TYR A 68 5.21 8.15 -12.21
CA TYR A 68 4.77 9.11 -13.25
C TYR A 68 4.23 10.42 -12.68
N PHE A 69 3.67 10.40 -11.46
CA PHE A 69 3.11 11.59 -10.83
C PHE A 69 4.16 12.29 -9.96
N LYS A 70 3.99 13.61 -9.81
CA LYS A 70 4.82 14.37 -8.88
C LYS A 70 4.55 13.92 -7.45
N PRO A 71 5.57 13.82 -6.59
CA PRO A 71 5.41 13.41 -5.20
C PRO A 71 4.33 14.21 -4.45
N GLU A 72 4.30 15.52 -4.66
CA GLU A 72 3.42 16.47 -3.97
C GLU A 72 1.95 16.25 -4.31
N ASP A 73 1.66 15.67 -5.48
CA ASP A 73 0.28 15.44 -5.95
C ASP A 73 -0.21 14.02 -5.61
N VAL A 74 0.60 13.20 -4.94
CA VAL A 74 0.24 11.85 -4.50
C VAL A 74 -0.14 11.87 -3.03
N VAL A 75 -1.38 11.51 -2.74
CA VAL A 75 -1.91 11.40 -1.38
C VAL A 75 -1.98 9.93 -0.96
N VAL A 76 -1.47 9.63 0.24
CA VAL A 76 -1.54 8.29 0.83
C VAL A 76 -2.40 8.35 2.08
N VAL A 77 -3.46 7.54 2.11
CA VAL A 77 -4.48 7.54 3.16
C VAL A 77 -4.43 6.25 3.98
N SER A 78 -4.40 6.42 5.31
CA SER A 78 -4.61 5.33 6.26
C SER A 78 -5.21 5.81 7.57
N THR A 79 -6.47 5.46 7.81
CA THR A 79 -7.12 5.60 9.13
C THR A 79 -6.83 4.41 10.04
N HIS A 80 -6.39 3.27 9.49
CA HIS A 80 -6.14 2.06 10.28
C HIS A 80 -4.87 2.17 11.13
N VAL A 81 -4.92 1.68 12.38
CA VAL A 81 -3.82 1.80 13.37
C VAL A 81 -2.49 1.24 12.84
N TYR A 82 -2.53 0.13 12.11
CA TYR A 82 -1.33 -0.51 11.56
C TYR A 82 -0.74 0.22 10.35
N GLY A 83 -1.52 1.08 9.68
CA GLY A 83 -1.07 1.81 8.50
C GLY A 83 -0.57 3.23 8.82
N ILE A 84 -0.84 3.77 10.02
CA ILE A 84 -0.39 5.12 10.40
C ILE A 84 1.13 5.28 10.29
N THR A 85 1.91 4.41 10.95
CA THR A 85 3.38 4.52 10.91
C THR A 85 3.94 4.25 9.51
N PRO A 86 3.54 3.15 8.83
CA PRO A 86 4.05 2.87 7.48
C PRO A 86 3.77 4.00 6.48
N VAL A 87 2.58 4.61 6.53
CA VAL A 87 2.22 5.71 5.63
C VAL A 87 3.03 6.95 5.94
N LYS A 88 3.18 7.33 7.22
CA LYS A 88 4.05 8.46 7.62
C LYS A 88 5.47 8.26 7.09
N LYS A 89 6.05 7.07 7.31
CA LYS A 89 7.39 6.73 6.84
C LYS A 89 7.50 6.68 5.32
N PHE A 90 6.53 6.09 4.64
CA PHE A 90 6.47 6.07 3.18
C PHE A 90 6.52 7.49 2.61
N CYS A 91 5.71 8.40 3.15
CA CYS A 91 5.67 9.79 2.75
C CYS A 91 6.95 10.56 3.08
N GLU A 92 7.62 10.27 4.20
CA GLU A 92 8.95 10.85 4.53
C GLU A 92 10.00 10.54 3.45
N TYR A 93 10.01 9.32 2.89
CA TYR A 93 10.97 8.94 1.85
C TYR A 93 10.56 9.40 0.46
N THR A 94 9.29 9.23 0.11
CA THR A 94 8.80 9.48 -1.26
C THR A 94 8.35 10.92 -1.49
N ARG A 95 8.28 11.74 -0.43
CA ARG A 95 7.76 13.12 -0.40
C ARG A 95 6.28 13.25 -0.77
N CYS A 96 5.52 12.16 -0.61
CA CYS A 96 4.06 12.15 -0.77
C CYS A 96 3.34 12.83 0.40
N ILE A 97 2.08 13.20 0.22
CA ILE A 97 1.24 13.79 1.29
C ILE A 97 0.58 12.66 2.12
N PRO A 98 0.87 12.54 3.43
CA PRO A 98 0.22 11.57 4.29
C PRO A 98 -1.08 12.11 4.87
N ILE A 99 -2.18 11.36 4.73
CA ILE A 99 -3.40 11.54 5.53
C ILE A 99 -3.56 10.32 6.43
N VAL A 100 -3.46 10.56 7.74
CA VAL A 100 -3.37 9.50 8.74
C VAL A 100 -4.30 9.79 9.91
N GLU A 101 -4.72 8.72 10.60
CA GLU A 101 -5.61 8.74 11.77
C GLU A 101 -7.05 9.17 11.42
N HIS A 102 -7.24 10.40 10.96
CA HIS A 102 -8.55 10.95 10.62
C HIS A 102 -8.55 11.53 9.21
N PHE A 103 -9.52 11.11 8.39
CA PHE A 103 -9.77 11.69 7.08
C PHE A 103 -10.92 12.69 7.23
N GLU A 104 -10.64 13.98 7.02
CA GLU A 104 -11.67 15.02 7.06
C GLU A 104 -12.56 14.92 5.80
N PRO A 105 -13.86 14.66 5.93
CA PRO A 105 -14.74 14.62 4.78
C PRO A 105 -14.78 15.99 4.09
N GLY A 106 -14.69 16.00 2.77
CA GLY A 106 -14.58 17.21 1.95
C GLY A 106 -13.15 17.54 1.54
N THR A 107 -12.15 16.77 1.97
CA THR A 107 -10.73 16.99 1.63
C THR A 107 -10.50 17.07 0.11
N PHE A 108 -11.16 16.24 -0.69
CA PHE A 108 -10.96 16.25 -2.16
C PHE A 108 -12.05 17.01 -2.92
N THR A 109 -13.16 17.34 -2.26
CA THR A 109 -14.38 17.82 -2.93
C THR A 109 -14.79 19.24 -2.57
N ASN A 110 -14.33 19.78 -1.44
CA ASN A 110 -14.75 21.09 -0.95
C ASN A 110 -13.58 22.10 -0.93
N PRO A 111 -13.47 22.99 -1.93
CA PRO A 111 -12.42 24.01 -2.00
C PRO A 111 -12.44 25.04 -0.86
N SER A 112 -13.55 25.16 -0.13
CA SER A 112 -13.64 26.10 1.00
C SER A 112 -12.99 25.57 2.28
N LEU A 113 -12.62 24.29 2.32
CA LEU A 113 -12.00 23.65 3.47
C LEU A 113 -10.49 23.96 3.50
N ARG A 114 -9.93 24.19 4.69
CA ARG A 114 -8.51 24.57 4.83
C ARG A 114 -7.55 23.43 4.44
N GLY A 115 -7.97 22.20 4.66
CA GLY A 115 -7.25 20.99 4.24
C GLY A 115 -7.64 20.50 2.85
N TYR A 116 -8.22 21.35 1.99
CA TYR A 116 -8.54 20.96 0.63
C TYR A 116 -7.26 20.57 -0.15
N LEU A 117 -7.31 19.42 -0.79
CA LEU A 117 -6.22 18.88 -1.59
C LEU A 117 -6.78 18.41 -2.94
N GLU A 118 -6.05 18.70 -4.01
CA GLU A 118 -6.33 18.20 -5.36
C GLU A 118 -5.26 17.20 -5.79
N PRO A 119 -5.25 15.97 -5.24
CA PRO A 119 -4.25 14.99 -5.66
C PRO A 119 -4.55 14.46 -7.06
N GLU A 120 -3.49 14.12 -7.79
CA GLU A 120 -3.58 13.40 -9.06
C GLU A 120 -3.66 11.89 -8.85
N LEU A 121 -3.27 11.40 -7.66
CA LEU A 121 -3.31 9.98 -7.31
C LEU A 121 -3.58 9.77 -5.82
N VAL A 122 -4.45 8.81 -5.50
CA VAL A 122 -4.73 8.42 -4.11
C VAL A 122 -4.37 6.95 -3.88
N LEU A 123 -3.51 6.70 -2.89
CA LEU A 123 -3.18 5.36 -2.40
C LEU A 123 -3.88 5.10 -1.06
N VAL A 124 -4.65 4.02 -0.98
CA VAL A 124 -5.45 3.64 0.20
C VAL A 124 -4.93 2.35 0.81
N SER A 125 -4.74 2.36 2.14
CA SER A 125 -4.27 1.21 2.91
C SER A 125 -5.35 0.14 3.15
N ASP A 126 -6.58 0.55 3.45
CA ASP A 126 -7.72 -0.34 3.60
C ASP A 126 -9.01 0.36 3.11
N PRO A 127 -9.56 -0.04 1.95
CA PRO A 127 -10.78 0.55 1.41
C PRO A 127 -12.00 0.45 2.33
N ARG A 128 -12.00 -0.47 3.30
CA ARG A 128 -13.11 -0.61 4.24
C ARG A 128 -13.13 0.51 5.27
N TYR A 129 -11.97 0.91 5.80
CA TYR A 129 -11.88 2.00 6.77
C TYR A 129 -11.76 3.36 6.07
N ASP A 130 -11.02 3.41 4.96
CA ASP A 130 -10.75 4.63 4.19
C ASP A 130 -11.77 4.86 3.07
N ASN A 131 -12.99 4.30 3.20
CA ASN A 131 -14.00 4.35 2.15
C ASN A 131 -14.41 5.80 1.77
N GLN A 132 -14.35 6.73 2.73
CA GLN A 132 -14.63 8.15 2.45
C GLN A 132 -13.65 8.73 1.42
N ALA A 133 -12.36 8.43 1.55
CA ALA A 133 -11.35 8.84 0.58
C ALA A 133 -11.62 8.24 -0.81
N VAL A 134 -12.05 6.98 -0.88
CA VAL A 134 -12.39 6.30 -2.15
C VAL A 134 -13.62 6.94 -2.81
N ILE A 135 -14.66 7.26 -2.03
CA ILE A 135 -15.88 7.90 -2.54
C ILE A 135 -15.57 9.31 -3.05
N GLU A 136 -14.81 10.09 -2.29
CA GLU A 136 -14.43 11.45 -2.70
C GLU A 136 -13.50 11.46 -3.90
N ALA A 137 -12.52 10.56 -3.96
CA ALA A 137 -11.63 10.42 -5.11
C ALA A 137 -12.44 10.09 -6.37
N LYS A 138 -13.46 9.23 -6.28
CA LYS A 138 -14.38 8.97 -7.40
C LYS A 138 -15.12 10.23 -7.85
N ILE A 139 -15.65 11.02 -6.92
CA ILE A 139 -16.38 12.26 -7.24
C ILE A 139 -15.45 13.26 -7.94
N ALA A 140 -14.21 13.39 -7.44
CA ALA A 140 -13.17 14.23 -8.00
C ALA A 140 -12.49 13.66 -9.25
N ARG A 141 -12.83 12.42 -9.67
CA ARG A 141 -12.25 11.69 -10.82
C ARG A 141 -10.74 11.44 -10.70
N ILE A 142 -10.29 11.21 -9.48
CA ILE A 142 -8.90 10.92 -9.15
C ILE A 142 -8.70 9.39 -9.16
N PRO A 143 -7.67 8.86 -9.83
CA PRO A 143 -7.39 7.42 -9.82
C PRO A 143 -7.02 6.92 -8.42
N VAL A 144 -7.51 5.72 -8.07
CA VAL A 144 -7.31 5.12 -6.75
C VAL A 144 -6.57 3.80 -6.83
N ILE A 145 -5.47 3.70 -6.07
CA ILE A 145 -4.77 2.44 -5.80
C ILE A 145 -5.19 1.98 -4.40
N GLY A 146 -5.60 0.72 -4.26
CA GLY A 146 -6.05 0.18 -2.98
C GLY A 146 -5.36 -1.12 -2.60
N MET A 147 -4.80 -1.16 -1.39
CA MET A 147 -4.34 -2.39 -0.75
C MET A 147 -5.54 -3.15 -0.17
N CYS A 148 -5.86 -4.30 -0.76
CA CYS A 148 -7.11 -5.01 -0.49
C CYS A 148 -6.87 -6.46 -0.05
N SER A 149 -7.53 -6.86 1.04
CA SER A 149 -7.68 -8.26 1.42
C SER A 149 -8.88 -8.90 0.72
N THR A 150 -9.09 -10.19 0.93
CA THR A 150 -10.11 -10.99 0.24
C THR A 150 -11.54 -10.56 0.55
N ASP A 151 -11.77 -9.90 1.69
CA ASP A 151 -13.09 -9.42 2.13
C ASP A 151 -13.38 -7.97 1.76
N ASN A 152 -12.40 -7.24 1.21
CA ASN A 152 -12.59 -5.85 0.81
C ASN A 152 -13.44 -5.74 -0.47
N MET A 153 -14.35 -4.76 -0.48
CA MET A 153 -15.02 -4.35 -1.71
C MET A 153 -14.04 -3.50 -2.54
N ILE A 154 -13.88 -3.88 -3.81
CA ILE A 154 -12.99 -3.17 -4.76
C ILE A 154 -13.75 -2.16 -5.63
N ALA A 155 -14.94 -1.74 -5.20
CA ALA A 155 -15.73 -0.78 -5.95
C ALA A 155 -15.01 0.58 -5.95
N ASN A 156 -14.87 1.19 -7.14
CA ASN A 156 -14.20 2.48 -7.34
C ASN A 156 -12.69 2.48 -7.04
N ILE A 157 -12.04 1.32 -7.13
CA ILE A 157 -10.58 1.19 -7.08
C ILE A 157 -10.08 0.76 -8.46
N ASP A 158 -9.17 1.54 -9.05
CA ASP A 158 -8.65 1.27 -10.39
C ASP A 158 -7.56 0.20 -10.35
N LEU A 159 -6.62 0.33 -9.41
CA LEU A 159 -5.54 -0.64 -9.20
C LEU A 159 -5.64 -1.30 -7.83
N VAL A 160 -6.02 -2.58 -7.85
CA VAL A 160 -6.08 -3.42 -6.66
C VAL A 160 -4.73 -4.12 -6.44
N ILE A 161 -4.16 -3.93 -5.25
CA ILE A 161 -3.01 -4.68 -4.74
C ILE A 161 -3.55 -5.73 -3.75
N PRO A 162 -3.59 -7.02 -4.12
CA PRO A 162 -4.11 -8.06 -3.25
C PRO A 162 -3.11 -8.37 -2.15
N MET A 163 -3.44 -8.07 -0.89
CA MET A 163 -2.55 -8.34 0.24
C MET A 163 -3.30 -8.38 1.58
N ASN A 164 -2.63 -8.88 2.61
CA ASN A 164 -3.12 -8.78 3.98
C ASN A 164 -2.96 -7.36 4.54
N ASN A 165 -4.05 -6.59 4.56
CA ASN A 165 -4.10 -5.23 5.13
C ASN A 165 -4.34 -5.18 6.66
N ARG A 166 -4.61 -6.32 7.31
CA ARG A 166 -4.80 -6.41 8.77
C ARG A 166 -3.57 -6.91 9.52
N GLY A 167 -2.58 -7.44 8.80
CA GLY A 167 -1.38 -7.97 9.42
C GLY A 167 -0.51 -6.85 9.98
N ARG A 168 -0.11 -6.98 11.26
CA ARG A 168 0.84 -6.06 11.92
C ARG A 168 2.16 -5.96 11.15
N LEU A 169 2.62 -7.05 10.55
CA LEU A 169 3.84 -7.08 9.74
C LEU A 169 3.52 -6.83 8.25
N ALA A 170 2.43 -7.39 7.74
CA ALA A 170 2.17 -7.39 6.30
C ALA A 170 2.09 -5.99 5.67
N LEU A 171 1.38 -5.06 6.31
CA LEU A 171 1.19 -3.70 5.79
C LEU A 171 2.49 -2.87 5.77
N PRO A 172 3.28 -2.80 6.87
CA PRO A 172 4.62 -2.21 6.87
C PRO A 172 5.55 -2.72 5.78
N TYR A 173 5.63 -4.04 5.59
CA TYR A 173 6.52 -4.63 4.59
C TYR A 173 6.07 -4.33 3.15
N ALA A 174 4.76 -4.22 2.90
CA ALA A 174 4.26 -3.82 1.59
C ALA A 174 4.59 -2.35 1.27
N PHE A 175 4.41 -1.44 2.23
CA PHE A 175 4.79 -0.03 2.05
C PHE A 175 6.30 0.16 1.92
N TRP A 176 7.09 -0.60 2.69
CA TRP A 176 8.55 -0.63 2.56
C TRP A 176 8.97 -1.02 1.13
N TYR A 177 8.44 -2.13 0.62
CA TYR A 177 8.74 -2.60 -0.73
C TYR A 177 8.29 -1.61 -1.80
N LEU A 178 7.09 -1.04 -1.63
CA LEU A 178 6.55 -0.03 -2.54
C LEU A 178 7.44 1.23 -2.55
N ALA A 179 7.91 1.70 -1.39
CA ALA A 179 8.80 2.85 -1.30
C ALA A 179 10.12 2.61 -2.05
N GLN A 180 10.75 1.45 -1.83
CA GLN A 180 11.97 1.08 -2.55
C GLN A 180 11.74 1.08 -4.06
N ARG A 181 10.65 0.47 -4.52
CA ARG A 181 10.33 0.41 -5.95
C ARG A 181 10.04 1.78 -6.54
N VAL A 182 9.31 2.65 -5.84
CA VAL A 182 9.05 4.03 -6.30
C VAL A 182 10.35 4.82 -6.44
N LEU A 183 11.28 4.69 -5.48
CA LEU A 183 12.57 5.38 -5.53
C LEU A 183 13.49 4.85 -6.64
N ILE A 184 13.45 3.54 -6.92
CA ILE A 184 14.15 2.92 -8.05
C ILE A 184 13.59 3.47 -9.36
N GLU A 185 12.27 3.47 -9.54
CA GLU A 185 11.62 3.93 -10.78
C GLU A 185 11.74 5.46 -10.97
N ARG A 186 12.10 6.21 -9.93
CA ARG A 186 12.41 7.65 -9.99
C ARG A 186 13.90 7.96 -10.14
N ASP A 187 14.76 6.95 -10.20
CA ASP A 187 16.24 7.08 -10.20
C ASP A 187 16.81 7.86 -8.99
N GLU A 188 16.05 8.00 -7.90
CA GLU A 188 16.46 8.72 -6.69
C GLU A 188 17.09 7.79 -5.63
N LEU A 189 17.18 6.49 -5.91
CA LEU A 189 17.74 5.51 -4.98
C LEU A 189 19.27 5.67 -4.85
N THR A 190 19.68 6.51 -3.91
CA THR A 190 21.07 6.62 -3.49
C THR A 190 21.43 5.42 -2.59
N PRO A 191 22.66 4.85 -2.65
CA PRO A 191 23.07 3.75 -1.77
C PRO A 191 22.87 4.05 -0.27
N GLU A 192 23.01 5.31 0.13
CA GLU A 192 22.75 5.74 1.52
C GLU A 192 21.27 5.68 1.90
N LEU A 193 20.37 5.89 0.94
CA LEU A 193 18.93 5.83 1.17
C LEU A 193 18.48 4.38 1.30
N SER A 194 19.07 3.46 0.51
CA SER A 194 18.74 2.03 0.59
C SER A 194 19.14 1.41 1.92
N GLU A 195 20.26 1.84 2.52
CA GLU A 195 20.70 1.40 3.84
C GLU A 195 19.79 1.88 4.98
N LYS A 196 19.19 3.07 4.83
CA LYS A 196 18.21 3.62 5.78
C LYS A 196 16.84 2.99 5.63
N LEU A 197 16.48 2.55 4.43
CA LEU A 197 15.18 2.00 4.12
C LEU A 197 15.08 0.53 4.60
N LYS A 198 15.02 0.34 5.92
CA LYS A 198 14.85 -0.97 6.56
C LYS A 198 13.38 -1.23 6.89
N PRO A 199 12.88 -2.48 6.77
CA PRO A 199 11.51 -2.83 7.14
C PRO A 199 11.17 -2.49 8.60
N GLU A 200 12.17 -2.50 9.48
CA GLU A 200 12.02 -2.25 10.92
C GLU A 200 11.52 -0.84 11.23
N GLU A 201 11.87 0.16 10.42
CA GLU A 201 11.42 1.53 10.63
C GLU A 201 9.92 1.69 10.41
N PHE A 202 9.34 0.87 9.53
CA PHE A 202 7.91 0.85 9.23
C PHE A 202 7.10 0.10 10.30
N LEU A 203 7.74 -0.72 11.15
CA LEU A 203 7.10 -1.54 12.18
C LEU A 203 6.81 -0.78 13.49
N GLN A 204 7.34 0.44 13.65
CA GLN A 204 7.23 1.18 14.91
C GLN A 204 5.79 1.65 15.16
N ILE A 205 5.00 0.83 15.85
CA ILE A 205 3.76 1.30 16.46
C ILE A 205 4.18 2.22 17.62
N ARG A 206 4.09 3.54 17.41
CA ARG A 206 4.01 4.44 18.56
C ARG A 206 2.72 4.08 19.27
N SER A 207 2.82 3.45 20.44
CA SER A 207 1.69 3.36 21.35
C SER A 207 1.13 4.77 21.51
N PRO A 208 -0.17 5.00 21.31
CA PRO A 208 -0.75 6.29 21.62
C PRO A 208 -0.41 6.58 23.08
N GLN A 209 0.31 7.68 23.32
CA GLN A 209 0.50 8.16 24.68
C GLN A 209 -0.91 8.43 25.22
N VAL A 210 -1.35 7.57 26.14
CA VAL A 210 -2.54 7.80 26.94
C VAL A 210 -2.25 9.09 27.69
N LYS A 211 -2.80 10.21 27.22
CA LYS A 211 -2.84 11.45 28.01
C LYS A 211 -3.66 11.11 29.25
N ALA A 212 -2.95 10.99 30.37
CA ALA A 212 -3.51 10.85 31.71
C ALA A 212 -4.37 12.05 32.08
#